data_AF-A0A7C5Y5D9-F1
#
_entry.id   AF-A0A7C5Y5D9-F1
#
_cell.length_a   1.000
_cell.length_b   1.000
_cell.length_c   1.000
_cell.angle_alpha   90.00
_cell.angle_beta   90.00
_cell.angle_gamma   90.00
#
_symmetry.space_group_name_H-M   'P 1'
#
loop_
_entity.id
_entity.type
_entity.pdbx_description
1 polymer ?
#
loop_
_entity_poly.entity_id
_entity_poly.type
_entity_poly.pdbx_seq_one_letter_code
_entity_poly.pdbx_strand_id
1 'polypeptide(L)'
;MSGTRKLKMASLLQTISMILLPAALLTMMGTLLTLNLEAILAAVGLTWVITMFIAVILAFIAVFTYLVPSAGDLAEWRPDEFSTPSKLMKIGYIGGLALVVIAVLSLIVAVPAEATLIVLGAIGLVILGGVLALIGWIGNIIYLFKLNGVFKETLFLVAAILLIISIFIAGVLAFIAWILIYVGAGSVEKKIVSGEIQI
;
A
#
# COMPACT_ATOMS: atom_id res chain seq x y z
N MET A 1 9.34 -19.44 8.64
CA MET A 1 8.14 -18.64 8.94
C MET A 1 7.69 -17.87 7.72
N SER A 2 6.41 -17.94 7.38
CA SER A 2 5.84 -17.27 6.21
C SER A 2 5.59 -15.78 6.42
N GLY A 3 5.30 -15.33 7.64
CA GLY A 3 4.91 -13.95 7.95
C GLY A 3 5.98 -12.89 7.60
N THR A 4 7.21 -13.04 8.09
CA THR A 4 8.32 -12.10 7.82
C THR A 4 8.73 -12.12 6.34
N ARG A 5 8.70 -13.30 5.70
CA ARG A 5 8.95 -13.46 4.26
C ARG A 5 7.89 -12.74 3.42
N LYS A 6 6.61 -12.87 3.79
CA LYS A 6 5.50 -12.14 3.16
C LYS A 6 5.66 -10.63 3.37
N LEU A 7 6.07 -10.17 4.56
CA LEU A 7 6.33 -8.74 4.79
C LEU A 7 7.41 -8.19 3.87
N LYS A 8 8.52 -8.92 3.72
CA LYS A 8 9.60 -8.57 2.82
C LYS A 8 9.12 -8.46 1.37
N MET A 9 8.35 -9.45 0.90
CA MET A 9 7.75 -9.39 -0.45
C MET A 9 6.77 -8.22 -0.60
N ALA A 10 5.92 -7.96 0.40
CA ALA A 10 5.01 -6.82 0.40
C ALA A 10 5.77 -5.50 0.25
N SER A 11 6.82 -5.30 1.05
CA SER A 11 7.63 -4.08 0.99
C SER A 11 8.34 -3.90 -0.35
N LEU A 12 8.89 -4.98 -0.93
CA LEU A 12 9.52 -4.92 -2.24
C LEU A 12 8.53 -4.50 -3.34
N LEU A 13 7.35 -5.12 -3.35
CA LEU A 13 6.30 -4.80 -4.33
C LEU A 13 5.78 -3.37 -4.16
N GLN A 14 5.65 -2.88 -2.92
CA GLN A 14 5.31 -1.48 -2.66
C GLN A 14 6.39 -0.53 -3.17
N THR A 15 7.66 -0.83 -2.90
CA THR A 15 8.80 -0.04 -3.41
C THR A 15 8.78 0.03 -4.94
N ILE A 16 8.58 -1.10 -5.62
CA ILE A 16 8.50 -1.15 -7.09
C ILE A 16 7.30 -0.33 -7.59
N SER A 17 6.12 -0.51 -6.98
CA SER A 17 4.93 0.28 -7.32
C SER A 17 5.18 1.79 -7.18
N MET A 18 5.87 2.21 -6.12
CA MET A 18 6.18 3.61 -5.85
C MET A 18 7.27 4.18 -6.76
N ILE A 19 8.07 3.35 -7.44
CA ILE A 19 9.01 3.80 -8.48
C ILE A 19 8.28 4.00 -9.81
N LEU A 20 7.35 3.10 -10.14
CA LEU A 20 6.62 3.14 -11.42
C LEU A 20 5.73 4.39 -11.56
N LEU A 21 5.07 4.81 -10.48
CA LEU A 21 4.19 5.98 -10.49
C LEU A 21 4.91 7.31 -10.84
N PRO A 22 6.02 7.69 -10.17
CA PRO A 22 6.82 8.86 -10.55
C PRO A 22 7.54 8.71 -11.88
N ALA A 23 8.02 7.51 -12.24
CA ALA A 23 8.67 7.28 -13.53
C ALA A 23 7.72 7.60 -14.69
N ALA A 24 6.44 7.24 -14.57
CA ALA A 24 5.40 7.58 -15.53
C ALA A 24 5.17 9.11 -15.62
N LEU A 25 5.26 9.84 -14.50
CA LEU A 25 5.17 11.31 -14.50
C LEU A 25 6.37 11.98 -15.17
N LEU A 26 7.59 11.45 -14.98
CA LEU A 26 8.81 12.00 -15.58
C LEU A 26 8.85 11.84 -17.10
N THR A 27 8.36 10.73 -17.64
CA THR A 27 8.24 10.54 -19.09
C THR A 27 7.23 11.51 -19.70
N MET A 28 6.16 11.84 -18.97
CA MET A 28 5.20 12.90 -19.30
C MET A 28 5.86 14.29 -19.36
N MET A 29 6.67 14.63 -18.35
CA MET A 29 7.36 15.92 -18.32
C MET A 29 8.39 16.07 -19.45
N GLY A 30 9.16 15.01 -19.73
CA GLY A 30 10.15 15.01 -20.81
C GLY A 30 9.51 15.21 -22.19
N THR A 31 8.32 14.64 -22.42
CA THR A 31 7.57 14.78 -23.68
C THR A 31 6.87 16.13 -23.79
N LEU A 32 6.35 16.70 -22.70
CA LEU A 32 5.83 18.07 -22.64
C LEU A 32 6.89 19.12 -23.04
N LEU A 33 8.16 18.91 -22.69
CA LEU A 33 9.26 19.81 -23.06
C LEU A 33 9.58 19.81 -24.56
N THR A 34 9.17 18.78 -25.30
CA THR A 34 9.41 18.71 -26.76
C THR A 34 8.44 19.56 -27.59
N LEU A 35 7.36 20.08 -26.97
CA LEU A 35 6.26 20.84 -27.61
C LEU A 35 5.62 20.16 -28.83
N ASN A 36 5.90 18.87 -29.05
CA ASN A 36 5.35 18.10 -30.15
C ASN A 36 4.06 17.40 -29.68
N LEU A 37 2.92 17.91 -30.14
CA LEU A 37 1.59 17.45 -29.73
C LEU A 37 1.37 15.95 -30.05
N GLU A 38 1.92 15.44 -31.15
CA GLU A 38 1.81 14.03 -31.54
C GLU A 38 2.67 13.13 -30.65
N ALA A 39 3.88 13.57 -30.31
CA ALA A 39 4.76 12.84 -29.38
C ALA A 39 4.19 12.85 -27.96
N ILE A 40 3.53 13.94 -27.54
CA ILE A 40 2.81 14.04 -26.26
C ILE A 40 1.62 13.06 -26.27
N LEU A 41 0.77 13.07 -27.29
CA LEU A 41 -0.38 12.14 -27.34
C LEU A 41 0.04 10.66 -27.40
N ALA A 42 1.11 10.33 -28.14
CA ALA A 42 1.61 8.96 -28.25
C ALA A 42 2.34 8.47 -26.99
N ALA A 43 3.13 9.33 -26.32
CA ALA A 43 3.90 8.95 -25.13
C ALA A 43 3.11 9.03 -23.82
N VAL A 44 2.17 9.99 -23.72
CA VAL A 44 1.35 10.24 -22.52
C VAL A 44 0.10 9.35 -22.48
N GLY A 45 -0.37 8.86 -23.62
CA GLY A 45 -1.56 8.03 -23.69
C GLY A 45 -1.35 6.62 -23.14
N LEU A 46 -0.93 5.70 -24.02
CA LEU A 46 -1.01 4.26 -23.72
C LEU A 46 0.03 3.79 -22.70
N THR A 47 1.28 4.25 -22.80
CA THR A 47 2.38 3.82 -21.92
C THR A 47 2.15 4.26 -20.48
N TRP A 48 1.62 5.46 -20.27
CA TRP A 48 1.32 5.98 -18.94
C TRP A 48 0.17 5.23 -18.27
N VAL A 49 -0.93 5.03 -19.00
CA VAL A 49 -2.08 4.26 -18.51
C VAL A 49 -1.65 2.84 -18.14
N ILE A 50 -0.87 2.17 -19.00
CA ILE A 50 -0.35 0.83 -18.70
C ILE A 50 0.53 0.85 -17.44
N THR A 51 1.47 1.79 -17.34
CA THR A 51 2.40 1.86 -16.20
C THR A 51 1.67 2.13 -14.89
N MET A 52 0.70 3.06 -14.90
CA MET A 52 -0.17 3.31 -13.75
C MET A 52 -0.94 2.05 -13.38
N PHE A 53 -1.53 1.35 -14.36
CA PHE A 53 -2.31 0.15 -14.11
C PHE A 53 -1.46 -0.96 -13.48
N ILE A 54 -0.23 -1.16 -13.98
CA ILE A 54 0.74 -2.10 -13.41
C ILE A 54 1.10 -1.70 -11.98
N ALA A 55 1.42 -0.41 -11.73
CA ALA A 55 1.78 0.07 -10.40
C ALA A 55 0.64 -0.19 -9.41
N VAL A 56 -0.59 0.18 -9.78
CA VAL A 56 -1.78 -0.07 -8.95
C VAL A 56 -1.94 -1.56 -8.67
N ILE A 57 -1.92 -2.42 -9.69
CA ILE A 57 -2.02 -3.88 -9.51
C ILE A 57 -0.94 -4.40 -8.55
N LEU A 58 0.31 -3.94 -8.69
CA LEU A 58 1.40 -4.35 -7.80
C LEU A 58 1.17 -3.89 -6.36
N ALA A 59 0.68 -2.66 -6.15
CA ALA A 59 0.30 -2.18 -4.82
C ALA A 59 -0.83 -3.03 -4.21
N PHE A 60 -1.83 -3.40 -5.01
CA PHE A 60 -2.92 -4.28 -4.58
C PHE A 60 -2.38 -5.66 -4.17
N ILE A 61 -1.55 -6.27 -5.01
CA ILE A 61 -0.90 -7.56 -4.70
C ILE A 61 -0.05 -7.41 -3.43
N ALA A 62 0.70 -6.33 -3.29
CA ALA A 62 1.52 -6.09 -2.10
C ALA A 62 0.69 -6.06 -0.82
N VAL A 63 -0.45 -5.36 -0.83
CA VAL A 63 -1.32 -5.25 0.34
C VAL A 63 -2.08 -6.55 0.64
N PHE A 64 -2.83 -7.06 -0.34
CA PHE A 64 -3.83 -8.11 -0.07
C PHE A 64 -3.24 -9.52 -0.06
N THR A 65 -2.22 -9.79 -0.87
CA THR A 65 -1.59 -11.13 -0.93
C THR A 65 -0.42 -11.27 0.03
N TYR A 66 0.24 -10.18 0.41
CA TYR A 66 1.46 -10.27 1.21
C TYR A 66 1.37 -9.53 2.56
N LEU A 67 0.99 -8.25 2.58
CA LEU A 67 1.01 -7.43 3.79
C LEU A 67 -0.05 -7.86 4.81
N VAL A 68 -1.31 -7.95 4.39
CA VAL A 68 -2.42 -8.36 5.26
C VAL A 68 -2.24 -9.81 5.75
N PRO A 69 -1.87 -10.78 4.90
CA PRO A 69 -1.57 -12.13 5.36
C PRO A 69 -0.34 -12.19 6.27
N SER A 70 0.68 -11.35 6.07
CA SER A 70 1.85 -11.28 6.95
C SER A 70 1.47 -10.93 8.38
N ALA A 71 0.63 -9.91 8.57
CA ALA A 71 0.10 -9.56 9.89
C ALA A 71 -0.84 -10.65 10.46
N GLY A 72 -1.51 -11.41 9.59
CA GLY A 72 -2.27 -12.61 9.97
C GLY A 72 -1.39 -13.71 10.56
N ASP A 73 -0.39 -14.16 9.80
CA ASP A 73 0.53 -15.22 10.21
C ASP A 73 1.24 -14.88 11.55
N LEU A 74 1.63 -13.61 11.74
CA LEU A 74 2.27 -13.17 12.97
C LEU A 74 1.30 -13.02 14.15
N ALA A 75 0.02 -12.75 13.89
CA ALA A 75 -1.03 -12.77 14.90
C ALA A 75 -1.38 -14.19 15.36
N GLU A 76 -1.20 -15.21 14.52
CA GLU A 76 -1.34 -16.61 14.94
C GLU A 76 -0.19 -17.03 15.87
N TRP A 77 1.02 -16.54 15.61
CA TRP A 77 2.17 -16.82 16.46
C TRP A 77 2.17 -16.04 17.80
N ARG A 78 1.91 -14.72 17.75
CA ARG A 78 1.82 -13.85 18.94
C ARG A 78 0.53 -13.03 18.92
N PRO A 79 -0.60 -13.61 19.38
CA PRO A 79 -1.90 -12.96 19.36
C PRO A 79 -1.94 -11.64 20.14
N ASP A 80 -1.28 -11.59 21.29
CA ASP A 80 -1.32 -10.43 22.20
C ASP A 80 -0.70 -9.18 21.57
N GLU A 81 0.27 -9.35 20.67
CA GLU A 81 0.98 -8.24 20.04
C GLU A 81 0.38 -7.86 18.68
N PHE A 82 -0.05 -8.85 17.89
CA PHE A 82 -0.37 -8.62 16.46
C PHE A 82 -1.86 -8.77 16.10
N SER A 83 -2.73 -9.24 16.99
CA SER A 83 -4.17 -9.41 16.68
C SER A 83 -4.87 -8.09 16.34
N THR A 84 -4.59 -7.03 17.10
CA THR A 84 -5.16 -5.70 16.88
C THR A 84 -4.74 -5.10 15.53
N PRO A 85 -3.44 -4.93 15.22
CA PRO A 85 -3.04 -4.39 13.92
C PRO A 85 -3.52 -5.25 12.75
N SER A 86 -3.50 -6.58 12.88
CA SER A 86 -4.01 -7.50 11.84
C SER A 86 -5.50 -7.29 11.54
N LYS A 87 -6.34 -7.13 12.58
CA LYS A 87 -7.77 -6.83 12.41
C LYS A 87 -7.99 -5.46 11.76
N LEU A 88 -7.26 -4.44 12.19
CA LEU A 88 -7.35 -3.09 11.61
C LEU A 88 -6.96 -3.09 10.13
N MET A 89 -5.88 -3.79 9.75
CA MET A 89 -5.46 -3.93 8.36
C MET A 89 -6.49 -4.69 7.52
N LYS A 90 -7.03 -5.81 8.03
CA LYS A 90 -8.08 -6.58 7.34
C LYS A 90 -9.34 -5.75 7.11
N ILE A 91 -9.93 -5.20 8.18
CA ILE A 91 -11.17 -4.44 8.07
C ILE A 91 -10.97 -3.17 7.25
N GLY A 92 -9.86 -2.46 7.49
CA GLY A 92 -9.56 -1.21 6.81
C GLY A 92 -9.31 -1.39 5.31
N TYR A 93 -8.37 -2.26 4.92
CA TYR A 93 -8.06 -2.42 3.50
C TYR A 93 -9.14 -3.20 2.75
N ILE A 94 -9.69 -4.29 3.31
CA ILE A 94 -10.72 -5.08 2.62
C ILE A 94 -12.04 -4.31 2.57
N GLY A 95 -12.46 -3.74 3.69
CA GLY A 95 -13.68 -2.94 3.74
C GLY A 95 -13.58 -1.68 2.89
N GLY A 96 -12.44 -0.98 2.94
CA GLY A 96 -12.19 0.19 2.11
C GLY A 96 -12.25 -0.14 0.61
N LEU A 97 -11.59 -1.23 0.19
CA LEU A 97 -11.66 -1.70 -1.19
C LEU A 97 -13.09 -2.06 -1.61
N ALA A 98 -13.81 -2.81 -0.77
CA ALA A 98 -15.19 -3.22 -1.07
C ALA A 98 -16.09 -2.01 -1.32
N LEU A 99 -16.00 -0.97 -0.46
CA LEU A 99 -16.77 0.26 -0.64
C LEU A 99 -16.41 1.00 -1.92
N VAL A 100 -15.12 1.09 -2.25
CA VAL A 100 -14.68 1.73 -3.51
C VAL A 100 -15.17 0.95 -4.73
N VAL A 101 -15.11 -0.38 -4.71
CA VAL A 101 -15.63 -1.21 -5.81
C VAL A 101 -17.14 -0.98 -5.99
N ILE A 102 -17.91 -0.99 -4.91
CA ILE A 102 -19.36 -0.72 -4.97
C ILE A 102 -19.63 0.69 -5.51
N ALA A 103 -18.83 1.68 -5.10
CA ALA A 103 -18.95 3.05 -5.60
C ALA A 103 -18.68 3.13 -7.12
N VAL A 104 -17.62 2.50 -7.60
CA VAL A 104 -17.27 2.46 -9.03
C VAL A 104 -18.38 1.77 -9.84
N LEU A 105 -18.87 0.62 -9.38
CA LEU A 105 -19.99 -0.07 -10.03
C LEU A 105 -21.26 0.80 -10.08
N SER A 106 -21.54 1.52 -8.99
CA SER A 106 -22.66 2.45 -8.94
C SER A 106 -22.51 3.59 -9.95
N LEU A 107 -21.30 4.14 -10.12
CA LEU A 107 -21.02 5.20 -11.10
C LEU A 107 -21.18 4.73 -12.55
N ILE A 108 -20.77 3.50 -12.87
CA ILE A 108 -20.92 2.92 -14.22
C ILE A 108 -22.39 2.91 -14.66
N VAL A 109 -23.31 2.64 -13.73
CA VAL A 109 -24.75 2.63 -14.00
C VAL A 109 -25.35 4.04 -13.92
N ALA A 110 -24.92 4.84 -12.95
CA ALA A 110 -25.53 6.14 -12.66
C ALA A 110 -25.20 7.24 -13.66
N VAL A 111 -23.98 7.24 -14.22
CA VAL A 111 -23.53 8.30 -15.15
C VAL A 111 -24.32 8.27 -16.46
N PRO A 112 -24.48 7.13 -17.16
CA PRO A 112 -25.28 7.08 -18.39
C PRO A 112 -26.77 7.35 -18.17
N ALA A 113 -27.27 7.05 -16.97
CA ALA A 113 -28.67 7.26 -16.59
C ALA A 113 -28.95 8.67 -16.04
N GLU A 114 -27.95 9.56 -16.00
CA GLU A 114 -28.02 10.91 -15.42
C GLU A 114 -28.60 10.94 -13.98
N ALA A 115 -28.42 9.86 -13.23
CA ALA A 115 -29.04 9.67 -11.92
C ALA A 115 -28.22 10.37 -10.82
N THR A 116 -28.38 11.69 -10.67
CA THR A 116 -27.58 12.55 -9.78
C THR A 116 -27.53 12.05 -8.33
N LEU A 117 -28.63 11.55 -7.79
CA LEU A 117 -28.69 11.02 -6.42
C LEU A 117 -27.76 9.81 -6.21
N ILE A 118 -27.67 8.93 -7.21
CA ILE A 118 -26.79 7.75 -7.15
C ILE A 118 -25.32 8.17 -7.25
N VAL A 119 -25.02 9.19 -8.08
CA VAL A 119 -23.67 9.77 -8.17
C VAL A 119 -23.23 10.35 -6.82
N LEU A 120 -24.09 11.11 -6.15
CA LEU A 120 -23.80 11.65 -4.81
C LEU A 120 -23.60 10.54 -3.76
N GLY A 121 -24.43 9.49 -3.81
CA GLY A 121 -24.27 8.31 -2.96
C GLY A 121 -22.93 7.60 -3.19
N ALA A 122 -22.53 7.43 -4.45
CA ALA A 122 -21.25 6.82 -4.81
C ALA A 122 -20.05 7.65 -4.31
N ILE A 123 -20.12 8.98 -4.38
CA ILE A 123 -19.11 9.87 -3.79
C ILE A 123 -19.01 9.63 -2.27
N GLY A 124 -20.15 9.53 -1.58
CA GLY A 124 -20.17 9.19 -0.15
C GLY A 124 -19.49 7.85 0.16
N LEU A 125 -19.73 6.83 -0.67
CA LEU A 125 -19.08 5.53 -0.55
C LEU A 125 -17.56 5.59 -0.77
N VAL A 126 -17.08 6.39 -1.74
CA VAL A 126 -15.65 6.61 -1.93
C VAL A 126 -15.01 7.25 -0.69
N ILE A 127 -15.66 8.25 -0.10
CA ILE A 127 -15.18 8.91 1.11
C ILE A 127 -15.09 7.91 2.27
N LEU A 128 -16.15 7.12 2.52
CA LEU A 128 -16.16 6.09 3.54
C LEU A 128 -15.09 5.01 3.28
N GLY A 129 -14.91 4.62 2.02
CA GLY A 129 -13.85 3.70 1.59
C GLY A 129 -12.46 4.25 1.90
N GLY A 130 -12.23 5.54 1.65
CA GLY A 130 -11.00 6.24 2.00
C GLY A 130 -10.74 6.25 3.51
N VAL A 131 -11.76 6.49 4.34
CA VAL A 131 -11.64 6.43 5.81
C VAL A 131 -11.28 5.02 6.28
N LEU A 132 -11.90 3.98 5.73
CA LEU A 132 -11.52 2.60 6.03
C LEU A 132 -10.09 2.28 5.58
N ALA A 133 -9.67 2.73 4.39
CA ALA A 133 -8.30 2.55 3.93
C ALA A 133 -7.28 3.22 4.87
N LEU A 134 -7.59 4.39 5.42
CA LEU A 134 -6.78 5.06 6.45
C LEU A 134 -6.71 4.23 7.74
N ILE A 135 -7.80 3.59 8.17
CA ILE A 135 -7.77 2.66 9.31
C ILE A 135 -6.83 1.48 9.02
N GLY A 136 -6.83 0.97 7.79
CA GLY A 136 -5.90 -0.08 7.35
C GLY A 136 -4.44 0.39 7.43
N TRP A 137 -4.17 1.64 7.01
CA TRP A 137 -2.87 2.28 7.12
C TRP A 137 -2.40 2.46 8.56
N ILE A 138 -3.28 2.86 9.47
CA ILE A 138 -3.00 2.93 10.90
C ILE A 138 -2.65 1.54 11.45
N GLY A 139 -3.40 0.51 11.04
CA GLY A 139 -3.10 -0.88 11.39
C GLY A 139 -1.68 -1.28 10.97
N ASN A 140 -1.24 -0.89 9.77
CA ASN A 140 0.12 -1.13 9.27
C ASN A 140 1.18 -0.38 10.10
N ILE A 141 0.92 0.86 10.51
CA ILE A 141 1.85 1.62 11.38
C ILE A 141 2.01 0.93 12.74
N ILE A 142 0.89 0.55 13.37
CA ILE A 142 0.91 -0.17 14.67
C ILE A 142 1.65 -1.51 14.52
N TYR A 143 1.41 -2.22 13.42
CA TYR A 143 2.08 -3.47 13.10
C TYR A 143 3.61 -3.31 13.12
N LEU A 144 4.15 -2.26 12.49
CA LEU A 144 5.59 -1.99 12.46
C LEU A 144 6.15 -1.63 13.84
N PHE A 145 5.42 -0.85 14.65
CA PHE A 145 5.83 -0.59 16.04
C PHE A 145 5.92 -1.89 16.86
N LYS A 146 4.96 -2.80 16.67
CA LYS A 146 4.96 -4.11 17.33
C LYS A 146 6.09 -5.01 16.86
N LEU A 147 6.42 -5.00 15.56
CA LEU A 147 7.59 -5.70 15.04
C LEU A 147 8.90 -5.21 15.69
N ASN A 148 9.07 -3.90 15.86
CA ASN A 148 10.21 -3.37 16.61
C ASN A 148 10.21 -3.85 18.07
N GLY A 149 9.04 -3.82 18.74
CA GLY A 149 8.92 -4.28 20.12
C GLY A 149 9.36 -5.73 20.32
N VAL A 150 8.93 -6.62 19.41
CA VAL A 150 9.17 -8.07 19.46
C VAL A 150 10.57 -8.44 18.96
N PHE A 151 10.98 -7.92 17.81
CA PHE A 151 12.25 -8.31 17.15
C PHE A 151 13.43 -7.39 17.48
N LYS A 152 13.20 -6.33 18.25
CA LYS A 152 14.21 -5.30 18.61
C LYS A 152 14.94 -4.74 17.39
N GLU A 153 14.20 -4.57 16.29
CA GLU A 153 14.72 -4.10 15.01
C GLU A 153 14.27 -2.65 14.75
N THR A 154 15.18 -1.71 15.02
CA THR A 154 14.94 -0.25 14.95
C THR A 154 14.48 0.21 13.57
N LEU A 155 14.84 -0.51 12.50
CA LEU A 155 14.39 -0.18 11.14
C LEU A 155 12.85 -0.14 11.02
N PHE A 156 12.14 -1.00 11.75
CA PHE A 156 10.67 -0.96 11.75
C PHE A 156 10.12 0.25 12.50
N LEU A 157 10.79 0.70 13.57
CA LEU A 157 10.42 1.92 14.29
C LEU A 157 10.55 3.14 13.38
N VAL A 158 11.70 3.29 12.71
CA VAL A 158 11.95 4.40 11.79
C VAL A 158 10.96 4.36 10.64
N ALA A 159 10.70 3.18 10.06
CA ALA A 159 9.72 3.03 9.00
C ALA A 159 8.30 3.46 9.46
N ALA A 160 7.87 3.07 10.66
CA ALA A 160 6.57 3.45 11.19
C ALA A 160 6.43 4.99 11.32
N ILE A 161 7.46 5.66 11.83
CA ILE A 161 7.50 7.13 11.94
C ILE A 161 7.45 7.78 10.56
N LEU A 162 8.24 7.28 9.59
CA LEU A 162 8.21 7.80 8.23
C LEU A 162 6.84 7.62 7.57
N LEU A 163 6.15 6.49 7.80
CA LEU A 163 4.79 6.29 7.30
C LEU A 163 3.80 7.27 7.93
N ILE A 164 3.94 7.62 9.21
CA ILE A 164 3.10 8.66 9.84
C ILE A 164 3.33 10.02 9.17
N ILE A 165 4.58 10.44 9.02
CA ILE A 165 4.91 11.75 8.43
C ILE A 165 4.47 11.79 6.95
N SER A 166 4.57 10.67 6.24
CA SER A 166 4.17 10.56 4.83
C SER A 166 2.69 10.83 4.56
N ILE A 167 1.83 10.76 5.59
CA ILE A 167 0.41 11.15 5.49
C ILE A 167 0.28 12.65 5.20
N PHE A 168 1.19 13.47 5.75
CA PHE A 168 1.14 14.93 5.64
C PHE A 168 2.11 15.48 4.59
N ILE A 169 3.27 14.83 4.41
CA ILE A 169 4.37 15.33 3.58
C ILE A 169 4.78 14.22 2.60
N ALA A 170 4.32 14.37 1.36
CA ALA A 170 4.74 13.73 0.10
C ALA A 170 5.27 12.28 0.10
N GLY A 171 4.82 11.49 -0.90
CA GLY A 171 5.08 10.05 -1.06
C GLY A 171 6.53 9.56 -1.08
N VAL A 172 7.54 10.45 -1.14
CA VAL A 172 8.97 10.08 -1.04
C VAL A 172 9.29 9.45 0.32
N LEU A 173 8.69 9.94 1.41
CA LEU A 173 8.92 9.36 2.74
C LEU A 173 8.33 7.96 2.86
N ALA A 174 7.17 7.72 2.24
CA ALA A 174 6.57 6.40 2.18
C ALA A 174 7.47 5.42 1.39
N PHE A 175 8.06 5.88 0.29
CA PHE A 175 9.03 5.09 -0.47
C PHE A 175 10.23 4.66 0.37
N ILE A 176 10.85 5.60 1.12
CA ILE A 176 11.96 5.28 2.02
C ILE A 176 11.50 4.31 3.12
N ALA A 177 10.31 4.51 3.69
CA ALA A 177 9.78 3.62 4.71
C ALA A 177 9.65 2.17 4.21
N TRP A 178 9.15 1.95 2.99
CA TRP A 178 9.05 0.60 2.42
C TRP A 178 10.41 -0.05 2.19
N ILE A 179 11.44 0.71 1.81
CA ILE A 179 12.81 0.20 1.73
C ILE A 179 13.30 -0.25 3.13
N LEU A 180 13.07 0.56 4.17
CA LEU A 180 13.46 0.20 5.53
C LEU A 180 12.73 -1.06 6.03
N ILE A 181 11.44 -1.22 5.69
CA ILE A 181 10.68 -2.43 6.00
C ILE A 181 11.28 -3.65 5.31
N TYR A 182 11.68 -3.52 4.04
CA TYR A 182 12.33 -4.61 3.29
C TYR A 182 13.64 -5.04 3.95
N VAL A 183 14.51 -4.08 4.28
CA VAL A 183 15.80 -4.35 4.93
C VAL A 183 15.58 -4.93 6.34
N GLY A 184 14.66 -4.36 7.12
CA GLY A 184 14.32 -4.84 8.46
C GLY A 184 13.76 -6.26 8.45
N ALA A 185 12.84 -6.57 7.53
CA ALA A 185 12.31 -7.92 7.37
C ALA A 185 13.39 -8.93 6.98
N GLY A 186 14.34 -8.53 6.12
CA GLY A 186 15.50 -9.34 5.77
C GLY A 186 16.47 -9.56 6.94
N SER A 187 16.69 -8.55 7.79
CA SER A 187 17.49 -8.66 9.03
C SER A 187 16.87 -9.69 9.98
N VAL A 188 15.57 -9.56 10.25
CA VAL A 188 14.83 -10.49 11.12
C VAL A 188 14.85 -11.91 10.54
N GLU A 189 14.59 -12.07 9.24
CA GLU A 189 14.65 -13.40 8.58
C GLU A 189 16.01 -14.09 8.80
N LYS A 190 17.13 -13.35 8.72
CA LYS A 190 18.47 -13.90 8.99
C LYS A 190 18.64 -14.33 10.45
N LYS A 191 18.22 -13.49 11.41
CA LYS A 191 18.31 -13.78 12.86
C LYS A 191 17.48 -15.01 13.26
N ILE A 192 16.40 -15.28 12.53
CA ILE A 192 15.58 -16.49 12.71
C ILE A 192 16.33 -17.72 12.24
N VAL A 193 16.89 -17.66 11.03
CA VAL A 193 17.62 -18.78 10.43
C VAL A 193 18.90 -19.09 11.20
N SER A 194 19.56 -18.09 11.79
CA SER A 194 20.73 -18.28 12.66
C SER A 194 20.40 -18.80 14.05
N GLY A 195 19.11 -18.84 14.44
CA GLY A 195 18.67 -19.28 15.77
C GLY A 195 18.85 -18.25 16.88
N GLU A 196 19.26 -17.02 16.55
CA GLU A 196 19.36 -15.90 17.51
C GLU A 196 17.99 -15.49 18.06
N ILE A 197 16.94 -15.65 17.26
CA ILE A 197 15.56 -15.46 17.67
C ILE A 197 14.86 -16.80 17.56
N GLN A 198 14.53 -17.38 18.72
CA GLN A 198 13.68 -18.55 18.78
C GLN A 198 12.24 -18.13 18.54
N ILE A 199 11.63 -18.74 17.53
CA ILE A 199 10.27 -18.43 17.12
C ILE A 199 9.41 -19.69 17.03
#